data_AF-A0A5M8PTG2-F1
#
_entry.id   AF-A0A5M8PTG2-F1
#
_cell.length_a   1.000
_cell.length_b   1.000
_cell.length_c   1.000
_cell.angle_alpha   90.00
_cell.angle_beta   90.00
_cell.angle_gamma   90.00
#
_symmetry.space_group_name_H-M   'P 1'
#
loop_
_entity.id
_entity.type
_entity.pdbx_description
1 polymer ?
#
loop_
_entity_poly.entity_id
_entity_poly.type
_entity_poly.pdbx_seq_one_letter_code
_entity_poly.pdbx_strand_id
1 'polypeptide(L)'
;MWLGYVNGKDAPIAKEDSEYPDWLWGLLSKKGAKSSGKEGQEEEDADLYSKSKKQCRLANKRAALLASSAPLGPAHRKVPLEHQSIDLPAGDGTVAGAIGAAEAREEVRDAMRRGRRKGIKEGNYLKAMR
;
A
#
# COMPACT_ATOMS: atom_id res chain seq x y z
N MET A 1 -6.38 -13.77 26.16
CA MET A 1 -7.25 -12.76 26.79
C MET A 1 -8.65 -13.00 26.25
N TRP A 2 -9.53 -13.58 27.06
CA TRP A 2 -10.86 -14.03 26.64
C TRP A 2 -11.81 -12.83 26.53
N LEU A 3 -12.63 -12.77 25.50
CA LEU A 3 -13.56 -11.67 25.25
C LEU A 3 -14.78 -11.85 26.17
N GLY A 4 -14.71 -11.31 27.39
CA GLY A 4 -15.73 -11.56 28.42
C GLY A 4 -15.20 -11.24 29.83
N TYR A 5 -14.75 -10.00 30.05
CA TYR A 5 -14.17 -9.58 31.33
C TYR A 5 -15.22 -9.21 32.39
N VAL A 6 -16.51 -9.18 32.02
CA VAL A 6 -17.61 -8.81 32.92
C VAL A 6 -18.26 -10.07 33.47
N ASN A 7 -18.24 -10.22 34.79
CA ASN A 7 -18.88 -11.33 35.48
C ASN A 7 -20.41 -11.28 35.27
N GLY A 8 -21.01 -12.43 34.97
CA GLY A 8 -22.46 -12.55 34.78
C GLY A 8 -22.97 -12.17 33.39
N LYS A 9 -22.10 -11.96 32.40
CA LYS A 9 -22.46 -11.83 30.98
C LYS A 9 -21.81 -12.94 30.17
N ASP A 10 -22.59 -13.52 29.28
CA ASP A 10 -22.08 -14.52 28.34
C ASP A 10 -21.10 -13.87 27.35
N ALA A 11 -20.14 -14.66 26.89
CA ALA A 11 -19.21 -14.22 25.85
C ALA A 11 -19.99 -13.96 24.54
N PRO A 12 -19.63 -12.91 23.78
CA PRO A 12 -20.28 -12.63 22.51
C PRO A 12 -20.01 -13.78 21.53
N ILE A 13 -21.08 -14.26 20.90
CA ILE A 13 -21.02 -15.29 19.87
C ILE A 13 -20.88 -14.59 18.51
N ALA A 14 -20.04 -15.14 17.63
CA ALA A 14 -19.88 -14.63 16.28
C ALA A 14 -21.19 -14.78 15.49
N LYS A 15 -21.53 -13.75 14.72
CA LYS A 15 -22.74 -13.70 13.90
C LYS A 15 -22.45 -14.15 12.47
N GLU A 16 -23.47 -14.13 11.62
CA GLU A 16 -23.29 -14.35 10.18
C GLU A 16 -22.50 -13.21 9.52
N ASP A 17 -21.78 -13.52 8.44
CA ASP A 17 -20.89 -12.58 7.74
C ASP A 17 -21.62 -11.34 7.19
N SER A 18 -22.91 -11.47 6.86
CA SER A 18 -23.80 -10.41 6.35
C SER A 18 -24.21 -9.41 7.43
N GLU A 19 -24.19 -9.81 8.70
CA GLU A 19 -24.50 -8.91 9.82
C GLU A 19 -23.31 -8.01 10.18
N TYR A 20 -22.11 -8.35 9.71
CA TYR A 20 -20.94 -7.53 9.89
C TYR A 20 -20.84 -6.44 8.82
N PRO A 21 -20.40 -5.23 9.18
CA PRO A 21 -20.19 -4.17 8.20
C PRO A 21 -19.11 -4.52 7.15
N ASP A 22 -19.31 -4.11 5.90
CA ASP A 22 -18.40 -4.40 4.77
C ASP A 22 -16.94 -3.98 5.01
N TRP A 23 -16.72 -2.89 5.74
CA TRP A 23 -15.37 -2.39 6.04
C TRP A 23 -14.54 -3.39 6.87
N LEU A 24 -15.18 -4.32 7.61
CA LEU A 24 -14.50 -5.34 8.40
C LEU A 24 -13.61 -6.22 7.51
N TRP A 25 -14.14 -6.63 6.36
CA TRP A 25 -13.46 -7.48 5.39
C TRP A 25 -12.32 -6.73 4.68
N GLY A 26 -12.43 -5.39 4.59
CA GLY A 26 -11.38 -4.51 4.08
C GLY A 26 -10.23 -4.21 5.04
N LEU A 27 -10.32 -4.57 6.34
CA LEU A 27 -9.24 -4.27 7.29
C LEU A 27 -7.96 -5.03 6.99
N LEU A 28 -8.08 -6.30 6.56
CA LEU A 28 -6.92 -7.15 6.34
C LEU A 28 -6.19 -6.78 5.06
N SER A 29 -6.85 -6.24 4.03
CA SER A 29 -6.18 -5.79 2.80
C SER A 29 -5.13 -4.71 3.09
N LYS A 30 -5.38 -3.84 4.09
CA LYS A 30 -4.44 -2.81 4.56
C LYS A 30 -3.23 -3.40 5.30
N LYS A 31 -3.41 -4.53 5.98
CA LYS A 31 -2.33 -5.28 6.65
C LYS A 31 -1.57 -6.12 5.64
N GLY A 32 -2.28 -6.75 4.70
CA GLY A 32 -1.79 -7.34 3.45
C GLY A 32 -0.77 -6.39 2.86
N ALA A 33 -1.16 -5.23 2.35
CA ALA A 33 -0.23 -4.22 1.80
C ALA A 33 0.97 -3.77 2.69
N LYS A 34 1.00 -4.12 3.98
CA LYS A 34 2.06 -3.80 4.96
C LYS A 34 2.89 -5.02 5.42
N SER A 35 2.38 -6.25 5.29
CA SER A 35 3.06 -7.53 5.63
C SER A 35 3.23 -8.47 4.42
N SER A 36 2.47 -8.20 3.36
CA SER A 36 2.57 -8.72 2.00
C SER A 36 2.66 -7.47 1.10
N GLY A 37 3.88 -7.17 0.63
CA GLY A 37 4.12 -6.03 -0.23
C GLY A 37 3.26 -6.05 -1.50
N LYS A 38 2.09 -5.39 -1.44
CA LYS A 38 1.40 -4.83 -2.61
C LYS A 38 1.26 -5.86 -3.75
N GLU A 39 0.29 -6.75 -3.60
CA GLU A 39 -0.15 -7.65 -4.66
C GLU A 39 -0.39 -6.86 -5.95
N GLY A 40 0.37 -7.24 -6.98
CA GLY A 40 0.12 -6.82 -8.36
C GLY A 40 1.35 -6.79 -9.24
N GLN A 41 2.55 -6.47 -8.73
CA GLN A 41 3.76 -6.47 -9.56
C GLN A 41 5.09 -6.43 -8.81
N GLU A 42 5.12 -5.89 -7.58
CA GLU A 42 6.38 -5.70 -6.83
C GLU A 42 6.72 -6.89 -5.90
N GLU A 43 5.75 -7.77 -5.64
CA GLU A 43 5.86 -8.86 -4.65
C GLU A 43 6.56 -10.11 -5.19
N GLU A 44 6.45 -10.39 -6.50
CA GLU A 44 7.26 -11.43 -7.12
C GLU A 44 8.75 -11.06 -7.04
N ASP A 45 9.12 -9.79 -7.25
CA ASP A 45 10.53 -9.39 -7.28
C ASP A 45 11.21 -9.42 -5.90
N ALA A 46 10.45 -9.25 -4.81
CA ALA A 46 11.00 -9.23 -3.45
C ALA A 46 11.25 -10.62 -2.85
N ASP A 47 10.44 -11.64 -3.17
CA ASP A 47 10.61 -13.02 -2.68
C ASP A 47 11.47 -13.91 -3.61
N LEU A 48 11.87 -13.40 -4.79
CA LEU A 48 12.76 -14.10 -5.72
C LEU A 48 14.26 -13.98 -5.36
N TYR A 49 14.62 -13.13 -4.39
CA TYR A 49 16.01 -12.96 -3.94
C TYR A 49 16.40 -13.88 -2.77
N SER A 50 15.43 -14.39 -2.02
CA SER A 50 15.65 -15.35 -0.91
C SER A 50 15.79 -16.81 -1.36
N LYS A 51 15.69 -17.09 -2.67
CA LYS A 51 15.82 -18.44 -3.22
C LYS A 51 17.07 -18.53 -4.11
N SER A 52 17.64 -19.74 -4.17
CA SER A 52 18.81 -20.16 -4.97
C SER A 52 19.14 -19.30 -6.19
N LYS A 53 20.45 -19.02 -6.45
CA LYS A 53 20.99 -18.26 -7.61
C LYS A 53 20.31 -18.55 -8.97
N LYS A 54 19.80 -19.78 -9.16
CA LYS A 54 19.08 -20.18 -10.38
C LYS A 54 17.73 -19.47 -10.53
N GLN A 55 17.01 -19.25 -9.44
CA GLN A 55 15.70 -18.59 -9.45
C GLN A 55 15.83 -17.09 -9.72
N CYS A 56 16.79 -16.39 -9.10
CA CYS A 56 17.08 -15.00 -9.45
C CYS A 56 17.44 -14.84 -10.94
N ARG A 57 18.24 -15.76 -11.50
CA ARG A 57 18.61 -15.71 -12.92
C ARG A 57 17.40 -15.87 -13.85
N LEU A 58 16.49 -16.78 -13.50
CA LEU A 58 15.29 -17.04 -14.28
C LEU A 58 14.29 -15.88 -14.16
N ALA A 59 14.15 -15.29 -12.97
CA ALA A 59 13.40 -14.05 -12.73
C ALA A 59 13.95 -12.90 -13.59
N ASN A 60 15.25 -12.63 -13.54
CA ASN A 60 15.90 -11.58 -14.32
C ASN A 60 15.70 -11.78 -15.83
N LYS A 61 15.77 -13.04 -16.31
CA LYS A 61 15.49 -13.35 -17.72
C LYS A 61 14.04 -13.04 -18.10
N ARG A 62 13.07 -13.41 -17.25
CA ARG A 62 11.65 -13.10 -17.48
C ARG A 62 11.38 -11.59 -17.46
N ALA A 63 11.93 -10.88 -16.48
CA ALA A 63 11.82 -9.43 -16.37
C ALA A 63 12.43 -8.72 -17.58
N ALA A 64 13.59 -9.16 -18.07
CA ALA A 64 14.21 -8.60 -19.28
C ALA A 64 13.36 -8.82 -20.55
N LEU A 65 12.77 -10.00 -20.70
CA LEU A 65 11.85 -10.29 -21.81
C LEU A 65 10.61 -9.39 -21.74
N LEU A 66 9.98 -9.26 -20.57
CA LEU A 66 8.82 -8.39 -20.37
C LEU A 66 9.14 -6.91 -20.62
N ALA A 67 10.31 -6.46 -20.17
CA ALA A 67 10.79 -5.10 -20.42
C ALA A 67 11.05 -4.84 -21.92
N SER A 68 11.53 -5.85 -22.65
CA SER A 68 11.75 -5.75 -24.11
C SER A 68 10.46 -5.76 -24.93
N SER A 69 9.41 -6.41 -24.43
CA SER A 69 8.10 -6.49 -25.09
C SER A 69 7.16 -5.33 -24.73
N ALA A 70 7.50 -4.53 -23.72
CA ALA A 70 6.70 -3.38 -23.33
C ALA A 70 6.75 -2.30 -24.42
N PRO A 71 5.60 -1.73 -24.83
CA PRO A 71 5.58 -0.70 -25.87
C PRO A 71 6.41 0.51 -25.44
N LEU A 72 7.24 1.04 -26.35
CA LEU A 72 7.98 2.30 -26.22
C LEU A 72 7.03 3.52 -26.26
N GLY A 73 5.93 3.48 -25.49
CA GLY A 73 5.17 4.68 -25.17
C GLY A 73 6.06 5.68 -24.42
N PRO A 74 5.61 6.93 -24.20
CA PRO A 74 6.41 7.91 -23.49
C PRO A 74 6.71 7.37 -22.09
N ALA A 75 7.93 6.85 -21.93
CA ALA A 75 8.51 6.36 -20.70
C ALA A 75 8.83 7.55 -19.78
N HIS A 76 7.82 8.36 -19.50
CA HIS A 76 7.92 9.37 -18.48
C HIS A 76 8.07 8.63 -17.15
N ARG A 77 9.13 8.96 -16.41
CA ARG A 77 9.36 8.41 -15.08
C ARG A 77 8.10 8.69 -14.26
N LYS A 78 7.51 7.66 -13.64
CA LYS A 78 6.35 7.82 -12.76
C LYS A 78 6.78 8.67 -11.55
N VAL A 79 6.51 9.97 -11.60
CA VAL A 79 6.87 10.91 -10.53
C VAL A 79 6.03 10.56 -9.30
N PRO A 80 6.62 10.36 -8.12
CA PRO A 80 5.87 10.16 -6.89
C PRO A 80 4.90 11.31 -6.63
N LEU A 81 3.72 11.00 -6.08
CA LEU A 81 2.65 11.99 -5.86
C LEU A 81 3.11 13.21 -5.05
N GLU A 82 4.00 13.02 -4.08
CA GLU A 82 4.57 14.07 -3.24
C GLU A 82 5.49 15.06 -3.97
N HIS A 83 5.93 14.72 -5.19
CA HIS A 83 6.78 15.56 -6.04
C HIS A 83 6.05 16.11 -7.28
N GLN A 84 4.75 15.81 -7.43
CA GLN A 84 3.96 16.33 -8.53
C GLN A 84 3.49 17.75 -8.23
N SER A 85 3.44 18.59 -9.25
CA SER A 85 2.92 19.97 -9.21
C SER A 85 1.63 20.12 -10.01
N ILE A 86 0.90 19.03 -10.23
CA ILE A 86 -0.38 19.03 -10.93
C ILE A 86 -1.46 19.43 -9.94
N ASP A 87 -2.39 20.27 -10.38
CA ASP A 87 -3.50 20.71 -9.55
C ASP A 87 -4.37 19.54 -9.12
N LEU A 88 -4.77 19.55 -7.84
CA LEU A 88 -5.72 18.57 -7.32
C LEU A 88 -7.14 18.91 -7.79
N PRO A 89 -8.03 17.91 -7.92
CA PRO A 89 -9.42 18.16 -8.23
C PRO A 89 -10.06 19.05 -7.15
N ALA A 90 -10.62 20.19 -7.56
CA ALA A 90 -11.26 21.16 -6.66
C ALA A 90 -12.73 20.80 -6.32
N GLY A 91 -13.34 19.88 -7.08
CA GLY A 91 -14.72 19.45 -6.95
C GLY A 91 -15.67 20.31 -7.79
N ASP A 92 -16.54 19.68 -8.57
CA ASP A 92 -17.42 20.35 -9.55
C ASP A 92 -18.67 20.99 -8.92
N GLY A 93 -18.63 21.31 -7.62
CA GLY A 93 -19.77 21.78 -6.84
C GLY A 93 -20.82 20.71 -6.47
N THR A 94 -20.65 19.47 -6.97
CA THR A 94 -21.49 18.32 -6.60
C THR A 94 -20.94 17.61 -5.36
N VAL A 95 -21.80 16.87 -4.65
CA VAL A 95 -21.39 16.06 -3.49
C VAL A 95 -20.35 15.01 -3.89
N ALA A 96 -20.54 14.35 -5.04
CA ALA A 96 -19.58 13.37 -5.57
C ALA A 96 -18.22 14.01 -5.89
N GLY A 97 -18.22 15.19 -6.51
CA GLY A 97 -16.99 15.94 -6.78
C GLY A 97 -16.28 16.37 -5.49
N ALA A 98 -17.02 16.72 -4.44
CA ALA A 98 -16.46 17.06 -3.14
C ALA A 98 -15.81 15.85 -2.44
N ILE A 99 -16.42 14.67 -2.53
CA ILE A 99 -15.87 13.41 -1.99
C ILE A 99 -14.58 13.05 -2.73
N GLY A 100 -14.58 13.04 -4.06
CA GLY A 100 -13.38 12.72 -4.84
C GLY A 100 -12.23 13.72 -4.60
N ALA A 101 -12.56 15.01 -4.44
CA ALA A 101 -11.58 16.03 -4.08
C ALA A 101 -11.00 15.82 -2.67
N ALA A 102 -11.80 15.37 -1.71
CA ALA A 102 -11.34 15.05 -0.36
C ALA A 102 -10.42 13.82 -0.35
N GLU A 103 -10.77 12.78 -1.10
CA GLU A 103 -9.96 11.57 -1.25
C GLU A 103 -8.59 11.88 -1.88
N ALA A 104 -8.55 12.66 -2.96
CA ALA A 104 -7.29 13.07 -3.59
C ALA A 104 -6.37 13.85 -2.63
N ARG A 105 -6.93 14.73 -1.79
CA ARG A 105 -6.16 15.46 -0.76
C ARG A 105 -5.63 14.51 0.32
N GLU A 106 -6.44 13.54 0.74
CA GLU A 106 -6.05 12.51 1.70
C GLU A 106 -4.90 11.64 1.17
N GLU A 107 -4.94 11.25 -0.10
CA GLU A 107 -3.88 10.49 -0.75
C GLU A 107 -2.53 11.23 -0.75
N VAL A 108 -2.54 12.54 -1.05
CA VAL A 108 -1.33 13.39 -0.99
C VAL A 108 -0.79 13.46 0.44
N ARG A 109 -1.67 13.66 1.42
CA ARG A 109 -1.27 13.70 2.84
C ARG A 109 -0.60 12.39 3.26
N ASP A 110 -1.17 11.26 2.85
CA ASP A 110 -0.64 9.94 3.15
C ASP A 110 0.69 9.66 2.44
N ALA A 111 0.85 10.13 1.19
CA ALA A 111 2.13 10.08 0.48
C ALA A 111 3.22 10.85 1.25
N MET A 112 2.97 12.12 1.56
CA MET A 112 3.89 12.97 2.34
C MET A 112 4.25 12.34 3.69
N ARG A 113 3.27 11.74 4.37
CA ARG A 113 3.51 11.05 5.64
C ARG A 113 4.42 9.83 5.48
N ARG A 114 4.28 9.06 4.39
CA ARG A 114 5.18 7.94 4.08
C ARG A 114 6.60 8.44 3.79
N GLY A 115 6.76 9.48 2.96
CA GLY A 115 8.05 10.12 2.69
C GLY A 115 8.75 10.60 3.96
N ARG A 116 8.03 11.35 4.81
CA ARG A 116 8.56 11.81 6.11
C ARG A 116 9.00 10.67 7.02
N ARG A 117 8.21 9.58 7.09
CA ARG A 117 8.58 8.40 7.91
C ARG A 117 9.84 7.72 7.40
N LYS A 118 10.05 7.64 6.08
CA LYS A 118 11.29 7.11 5.50
C LYS A 118 12.48 7.99 5.89
N GLY A 119 12.38 9.31 5.70
CA GLY A 119 13.44 10.25 6.08
C GLY A 119 13.79 10.23 7.57
N ILE A 120 12.80 10.10 8.46
CA ILE A 120 13.06 9.94 9.91
C ILE A 120 13.81 8.64 10.19
N LYS A 121 13.41 7.52 9.58
CA LYS A 121 14.08 6.22 9.78
C LYS A 121 15.53 6.24 9.31
N GLU A 122 15.77 6.76 8.11
CA GLU A 122 17.12 6.92 7.56
C GLU A 122 17.96 7.86 8.43
N GLY A 123 17.43 9.02 8.80
CA GLY A 123 18.11 9.97 9.68
C GLY A 123 18.45 9.38 11.05
N ASN A 124 17.55 8.59 11.65
CA ASN A 124 17.82 7.90 12.91
C ASN A 124 18.88 6.81 12.75
N TYR A 125 18.83 6.05 11.65
CA TYR A 125 19.80 5.01 11.35
C TYR A 125 21.21 5.58 11.19
N LEU A 126 21.35 6.63 10.37
CA LEU A 126 22.64 7.29 10.14
C LEU A 126 23.20 7.96 11.40
N LYS A 127 22.33 8.51 12.26
CA LYS A 127 22.75 9.06 13.56
C LYS A 127 23.26 7.99 14.52
N ALA A 128 22.64 6.81 14.53
CA ALA A 128 23.06 5.71 15.39
C ALA A 128 24.35 5.01 14.91
N MET A 129 24.76 5.23 13.65
CA MET A 129 26.02 4.74 13.10
C MET A 129 27.21 5.67 13.34
N ARG A 130 26.97 6.90 13.80
CA ARG A 130 28.02 7.90 14.05
C ARG A 130 28.45 7.92 15.51
#